data_AF-A0A936SH13-F1
#
_entry.id   AF-A0A936SH13-F1
#
_cell.length_a   1.000
_cell.length_b   1.000
_cell.length_c   1.000
_cell.angle_alpha   90.00
_cell.angle_beta   90.00
_cell.angle_gamma   90.00
#
_symmetry.space_group_name_H-M   'P 1'
#
loop_
_entity.id
_entity.type
_entity.pdbx_description
1 polymer ?
#
loop_
_entity_poly.entity_id
_entity_poly.type
_entity_poly.pdbx_seq_one_letter_code
_entity_poly.pdbx_strand_id
1 'polypeptide(L)'
;MFRRMYPRLWLLALLALLAACGNATIPQAAAPPQPTAAPPQPTAAPAQPTAAPAATQPAAPTAMPSSVAAAAIPEGLTPEGYHLLGRADAPVTLTMYSDFL
;
A
#
# COMPACT_ATOMS: atom_id res chain seq x y z
N MET A 1 46.77 -26.01 24.11
CA MET A 1 45.35 -26.09 24.50
C MET A 1 44.57 -24.80 24.22
N PHE A 2 45.14 -23.61 24.46
CA PHE A 2 44.46 -22.31 24.26
C PHE A 2 43.87 -22.07 22.86
N ARG A 3 44.55 -22.49 21.78
CA ARG A 3 44.05 -22.33 20.39
C ARG A 3 42.71 -22.99 20.10
N ARG A 4 42.32 -24.05 20.83
CA ARG A 4 41.00 -24.70 20.68
C ARG A 4 39.91 -24.05 21.52
N MET A 5 40.28 -23.22 22.50
CA MET A 5 39.34 -22.54 23.41
C MET A 5 38.84 -21.21 22.84
N TYR A 6 39.67 -20.51 22.06
CA TYR A 6 39.30 -19.27 21.36
C TYR A 6 38.06 -19.37 20.46
N PRO A 7 37.91 -20.38 19.57
CA PRO A 7 36.72 -20.45 18.72
C PRO A 7 35.44 -20.69 19.51
N ARG A 8 35.51 -21.43 20.64
CA ARG A 8 34.36 -21.66 21.53
C ARG A 8 33.95 -20.38 22.25
N LEU A 9 34.91 -19.61 22.75
CA LEU A 9 34.64 -18.31 23.38
C LEU A 9 34.05 -17.31 22.39
N TRP A 10 34.57 -17.30 21.15
CA TRP A 10 34.07 -16.41 20.10
C TRP A 10 32.65 -16.76 19.66
N LEU A 11 32.33 -18.05 19.52
CA LEU A 11 30.98 -18.53 19.22
C LEU A 11 29.98 -18.12 20.33
N LEU A 12 30.35 -18.28 21.60
CA LEU A 12 29.50 -17.90 22.73
C LEU A 12 29.24 -16.39 22.77
N ALA A 13 30.25 -15.56 22.47
CA ALA A 13 30.11 -14.12 22.40
C ALA A 13 29.13 -13.69 21.28
N LEU A 14 29.19 -14.32 20.11
CA LEU A 14 28.25 -14.06 19.01
C LEU A 14 26.82 -14.45 19.35
N LEU A 15 26.61 -15.61 19.99
CA LEU A 15 25.30 -16.07 20.44
C LEU A 15 24.68 -15.09 21.45
N ALA A 16 25.47 -14.58 22.38
CA ALA A 16 25.01 -13.57 23.34
C ALA A 16 24.62 -12.25 22.67
N LEU A 17 25.38 -11.82 21.66
CA LEU A 17 25.08 -10.62 20.88
C LEU A 17 23.76 -10.75 20.10
N LEU A 18 23.52 -11.92 19.48
CA LEU A 18 22.27 -12.21 18.77
C LEU A 18 21.06 -12.21 19.71
N ALA A 19 21.18 -12.79 20.91
CA ALA A 19 20.12 -12.80 21.90
C ALA A 19 19.77 -11.38 22.39
N ALA A 20 20.76 -10.49 22.49
CA ALA A 20 20.54 -9.11 22.91
C ALA A 20 19.83 -8.25 21.83
N CYS A 21 20.02 -8.55 20.55
CA CYS A 21 19.38 -7.81 19.45
C CYS A 21 17.88 -8.16 19.25
N GLY A 22 17.37 -9.22 19.86
CA GLY A 22 15.98 -9.67 19.65
C GLY A 22 14.94 -9.05 20.60
N ASN A 23 15.36 -8.30 21.62
CA ASN A 23 14.48 -7.86 22.71
C ASN A 23 13.83 -6.48 22.51
N ALA A 24 13.65 -6.05 21.26
CA ALA A 24 12.85 -4.87 20.97
C ALA A 24 11.37 -5.18 21.28
N THR A 25 10.93 -4.87 22.49
CA THR A 25 9.52 -4.82 22.87
C THR A 25 8.84 -3.74 22.02
N ILE A 26 8.26 -4.15 20.91
CA ILE A 26 7.41 -3.27 20.09
C ILE A 26 6.16 -2.98 20.94
N PRO A 27 5.83 -1.70 21.22
CA PRO A 27 4.58 -1.37 21.88
C PRO A 27 3.42 -1.83 20.98
N GLN A 28 2.60 -2.73 21.50
CA GLN A 28 1.41 -3.22 20.83
C GLN A 28 0.41 -2.07 20.72
N ALA A 29 0.32 -1.46 19.54
CA ALA A 29 -0.68 -0.45 19.25
C ALA A 29 -2.07 -1.06 19.42
N ALA A 30 -2.93 -0.40 20.19
CA ALA A 30 -4.32 -0.80 20.34
C ALA A 30 -5.01 -0.75 18.98
N ALA A 31 -5.77 -1.81 18.65
CA ALA A 31 -6.54 -1.87 17.42
C ALA A 31 -7.57 -0.73 17.37
N PRO A 32 -7.73 -0.04 16.23
CA PRO A 32 -8.78 0.97 16.07
C PRO A 32 -10.16 0.32 16.17
N PRO A 33 -11.19 1.05 16.67
CA PRO A 33 -12.56 0.54 16.71
C PRO A 33 -13.06 0.26 15.28
N GLN A 34 -13.55 -0.96 15.06
CA GLN A 34 -14.12 -1.37 13.78
C GLN A 34 -15.48 -0.68 13.58
N PRO A 35 -15.71 0.07 12.49
CA PRO A 35 -17.02 0.64 12.20
C PRO A 35 -18.03 -0.49 11.95
N THR A 36 -19.02 -0.61 12.83
CA THR A 36 -20.22 -1.43 12.60
C THR A 36 -21.25 -0.55 11.91
N ALA A 37 -21.07 -0.31 10.62
CA ALA A 37 -22.12 0.20 9.77
C ALA A 37 -22.39 -0.86 8.69
N ALA A 38 -23.51 -1.57 8.82
CA ALA A 38 -24.00 -2.41 7.75
C ALA A 38 -24.30 -1.53 6.52
N PRO A 39 -23.81 -1.87 5.32
CA PRO A 39 -24.14 -1.12 4.13
C PRO A 39 -25.67 -1.18 3.89
N PRO A 40 -26.33 -0.06 3.57
CA PRO A 40 -27.73 -0.09 3.16
C PRO A 40 -27.85 -0.95 1.89
N GLN A 41 -28.72 -1.95 1.93
CA GLN A 41 -28.99 -2.82 0.79
C GLN A 41 -29.69 -1.99 -0.31
N PRO A 42 -29.13 -1.87 -1.53
CA PRO A 42 -29.80 -1.15 -2.61
C PRO A 42 -31.00 -1.98 -3.08
N THR A 43 -32.22 -1.50 -2.83
CA THR A 43 -33.40 -1.97 -3.56
C THR A 43 -33.54 -1.13 -4.83
N ALA A 44 -32.74 -1.45 -5.85
CA ALA A 44 -32.96 -0.92 -7.20
C ALA A 44 -33.86 -1.91 -7.97
N ALA A 45 -35.02 -1.44 -8.40
CA ALA A 45 -35.87 -2.16 -9.34
C ALA A 45 -35.12 -2.38 -10.68
N PRO A 46 -35.42 -3.44 -11.45
CA PRO A 46 -34.79 -3.65 -12.75
C PRO A 46 -35.09 -2.49 -13.69
N ALA A 47 -34.05 -1.76 -14.12
CA ALA A 47 -34.17 -0.78 -15.18
C ALA A 47 -34.41 -1.50 -16.52
N GLN A 48 -35.44 -1.08 -17.24
CA GLN A 48 -35.78 -1.57 -18.57
C GLN A 48 -34.63 -1.26 -19.57
N PRO A 49 -34.33 -2.14 -20.54
CA PRO A 49 -33.25 -1.90 -21.50
C PRO A 49 -33.50 -0.63 -22.31
N THR A 50 -32.63 0.36 -22.15
CA THR A 50 -32.56 1.52 -23.04
C THR A 50 -31.78 1.12 -24.29
N ALA A 51 -32.28 1.46 -25.48
CA ALA A 51 -31.69 1.09 -26.75
C ALA A 51 -30.20 1.50 -26.85
N ALA A 52 -29.38 0.61 -27.42
CA ALA A 52 -27.96 0.83 -27.59
C ALA A 52 -27.67 2.04 -28.49
N PRO A 53 -26.71 2.93 -28.13
CA PRO A 53 -26.26 3.97 -29.03
C PRO A 53 -25.63 3.36 -30.28
N ALA A 54 -25.93 3.94 -31.45
CA ALA A 54 -25.24 3.58 -32.68
C ALA A 54 -23.72 3.79 -32.52
N ALA A 55 -22.93 2.77 -32.88
CA ALA A 55 -21.49 2.82 -32.80
C ALA A 55 -20.97 3.97 -33.68
N THR A 56 -20.46 5.02 -33.04
CA THR A 56 -19.73 6.07 -33.73
C THR A 56 -18.28 5.59 -33.86
N GLN A 57 -17.78 5.56 -35.10
CA GLN A 57 -16.41 5.18 -35.43
C GLN A 57 -15.41 6.03 -34.60
N PRO A 58 -14.34 5.46 -34.03
CA PRO A 58 -13.36 6.24 -33.29
C PRO A 58 -12.74 7.29 -34.22
N ALA A 59 -12.86 8.56 -33.86
CA ALA A 59 -12.03 9.59 -34.48
C ALA A 59 -10.55 9.25 -34.23
N ALA A 60 -9.70 9.52 -35.23
CA ALA A 60 -8.25 9.46 -35.10
C ALA A 60 -7.78 10.19 -33.82
N PRO A 61 -6.69 9.77 -33.17
CA PRO A 61 -6.25 10.32 -31.90
C PRO A 61 -6.12 11.84 -31.99
N THR A 62 -7.10 12.54 -31.42
CA THR A 62 -7.01 13.97 -31.14
C THR A 62 -5.79 14.14 -30.24
N ALA A 63 -4.89 15.05 -30.61
CA ALA A 63 -3.73 15.40 -29.81
C ALA A 63 -4.15 15.50 -28.34
N MET A 64 -3.44 14.75 -27.49
CA MET A 64 -3.60 14.74 -26.04
C MET A 64 -3.79 16.18 -25.57
N PRO A 65 -4.87 16.52 -24.83
CA PRO A 65 -5.03 17.87 -24.33
C PRO A 65 -3.77 18.21 -23.53
N SER A 66 -2.99 19.16 -24.06
CA SER A 66 -1.85 19.73 -23.38
C SER A 66 -2.34 20.19 -22.03
N SER A 67 -1.84 19.52 -20.98
CA SER A 67 -1.92 19.91 -19.58
C SER A 67 -3.07 20.86 -19.27
N VAL A 68 -4.25 20.31 -18.93
CA VAL A 68 -5.00 20.92 -17.83
C VAL A 68 -3.93 21.11 -16.77
N ALA A 69 -3.56 22.36 -16.44
CA ALA A 69 -2.46 22.69 -15.55
C ALA A 69 -2.49 21.66 -14.43
N ALA A 70 -1.57 20.69 -14.47
CA ALA A 70 -1.73 19.48 -13.68
C ALA A 70 -1.59 19.99 -12.26
N ALA A 71 -2.72 20.14 -11.57
CA ALA A 71 -2.71 20.53 -10.18
C ALA A 71 -1.78 19.51 -9.53
N ALA A 72 -0.62 19.97 -9.05
CA ALA A 72 0.46 19.09 -8.65
C ALA A 72 -0.15 18.07 -7.67
N ILE A 73 -0.19 16.80 -8.10
CA ILE A 73 -0.72 15.74 -7.26
C ILE A 73 0.26 15.63 -6.09
N PRO A 74 -0.19 15.70 -4.83
CA PRO A 74 0.72 15.54 -3.71
C PRO A 74 1.42 14.18 -3.80
N GLU A 75 2.73 14.19 -3.62
CA GLU A 75 3.54 12.97 -3.60
C GLU A 75 4.23 12.85 -2.23
N GLY A 76 4.43 11.62 -1.78
CA GLY A 76 5.09 11.38 -0.51
C GLY A 76 5.48 9.92 -0.30
N LEU A 77 6.04 9.66 0.87
CA LEU A 77 6.34 8.32 1.36
C LEU A 77 5.56 8.06 2.64
N THR A 78 5.07 6.84 2.79
CA THR A 78 4.55 6.35 4.07
C THR A 78 5.71 6.04 5.04
N PRO A 79 5.46 5.87 6.35
CA PRO A 79 6.49 5.47 7.31
C PRO A 79 7.20 4.15 6.97
N GLU A 80 6.51 3.28 6.23
CA GLU A 80 7.01 1.99 5.76
C GLU A 80 7.82 2.10 4.45
N GLY A 81 7.88 3.29 3.85
CA GLY A 81 8.66 3.57 2.64
C GLY A 81 7.90 3.38 1.32
N TYR A 82 6.57 3.24 1.33
CA TYR A 82 5.78 3.13 0.10
C TYR A 82 5.52 4.50 -0.53
N HIS A 83 5.50 4.56 -1.86
CA HIS A 83 5.10 5.75 -2.59
C HIS A 83 3.60 6.02 -2.46
N LEU A 84 3.25 7.25 -2.11
CA LEU A 84 1.88 7.74 -2.01
C LEU A 84 1.68 8.86 -3.02
N LEU A 85 0.59 8.77 -3.79
CA LEU A 85 0.13 9.82 -4.69
C LEU A 85 -1.28 10.23 -4.28
N GLY A 86 -1.51 11.54 -4.16
CA GLY A 86 -2.77 12.12 -3.74
C GLY A 86 -2.80 12.48 -2.27
N ARG A 87 -4.01 12.72 -1.74
CA ARG A 87 -4.20 13.07 -0.34
C ARG A 87 -4.43 11.83 0.51
N ALA A 88 -3.87 11.82 1.72
CA ALA A 88 -4.04 10.73 2.68
C ALA A 88 -5.46 10.63 3.24
N ASP A 89 -6.26 11.71 3.17
CA ASP A 89 -7.67 11.77 3.61
C ASP A 89 -8.67 11.50 2.46
N ALA A 90 -8.20 11.00 1.31
CA ALA A 90 -9.07 10.68 0.20
C ALA A 90 -10.09 9.58 0.58
N PRO A 91 -11.36 9.67 0.10
CA PRO A 91 -12.40 8.69 0.44
C PRO A 91 -12.10 7.28 -0.13
N VAL A 92 -11.20 7.20 -1.09
CA VAL A 92 -10.76 5.95 -1.72
C VAL A 92 -9.24 5.92 -1.74
N THR A 93 -8.68 4.79 -1.33
CA THR A 93 -7.24 4.50 -1.41
C THR A 93 -7.03 3.32 -2.35
N LEU A 94 -6.05 3.43 -3.25
CA LEU A 94 -5.68 2.38 -4.19
C LEU A 94 -4.26 1.89 -3.89
N THR A 95 -4.11 0.60 -3.60
CA THR A 95 -2.80 -0.02 -3.34
C THR A 95 -2.40 -0.85 -4.55
N MET A 96 -1.23 -0.56 -5.14
CA MET A 96 -0.72 -1.27 -6.30
C MET A 96 0.53 -2.06 -5.94
N TYR A 97 0.49 -3.37 -6.18
CA TYR A 97 1.64 -4.26 -6.05
C TYR A 97 2.19 -4.54 -7.45
N SER A 98 3.49 -4.37 -7.63
CA SER A 98 4.15 -4.62 -8.91
C SER A 98 5.42 -5.44 -8.67
N ASP A 99 5.59 -6.48 -9.49
CA ASP A 99 6.79 -7.29 -9.56
C ASP A 99 7.44 -7.03 -10.93
N PHE A 100 8.63 -6.44 -10.92
CA PHE A 100 9.37 -6.07 -12.13
C PHE A 100 10.58 -6.99 -12.38
N LEU A 101 10.71 -8.09 -11.64
CA LEU A 101 11.78 -9.07 -11.77
C LEU A 101 11.54 -10.08 -12.91
#